data_AF-A0A945R089-F1
#
_entry.id   AF-A0A945R089-F1
#
_cell.length_a   1.000
_cell.length_b   1.000
_cell.length_c   1.000
_cell.angle_alpha   90.00
_cell.angle_beta   90.00
_cell.angle_gamma   90.00
#
_symmetry.space_group_name_H-M   'P 1'
#
loop_
_entity.id
_entity.type
_entity.pdbx_description
1 polymer ?
#
loop_
_entity_poly.entity_id
_entity_poly.type
_entity_poly.pdbx_seq_one_letter_code
_entity_poly.pdbx_strand_id
1 'polypeptide(L)' 'SQAYLIDHHSQIDVDWLDGKRAVGVTSGASAPEQLVQEVLGYLTQLGGQFVETAPTTVEEVEFSLPKALR' A
#
# COMPACT_ATOMS: atom_id res chain seq x y z
N SER A 1 6.18 -17.15 2.37
CA SER A 1 6.43 -15.81 1.81
C SER A 1 6.90 -14.90 2.93
N GLN A 2 7.77 -13.93 2.65
CA GLN A 2 8.18 -12.91 3.61
C GLN A 2 7.19 -11.74 3.54
N ALA A 3 6.92 -11.10 4.67
CA ALA A 3 6.07 -9.92 4.77
C ALA A 3 6.65 -8.97 5.82
N TYR A 4 6.55 -7.67 5.56
CA TYR A 4 7.11 -6.63 6.40
C TYR A 4 6.05 -5.55 6.61
N LEU A 5 5.89 -5.12 7.86
CA LEU A 5 5.12 -3.93 8.19
C LEU A 5 6.07 -2.74 8.20
N ILE A 6 5.74 -1.71 7.43
CA ILE A 6 6.53 -0.48 7.32
C ILE A 6 5.60 0.72 7.47
N ASP A 7 6.13 1.80 8.04
CA ASP A 7 5.40 3.06 8.18
C ASP A 7 5.53 3.95 6.93
N HIS A 8 6.65 3.82 6.20
CA HIS A 8 6.97 4.63 5.03
C HIS A 8 8.05 3.95 4.16
N HIS A 9 8.17 4.39 2.91
CA HIS A 9 9.01 3.74 1.90
C HIS A 9 10.50 3.64 2.27
N SER A 10 11.04 4.56 3.08
CA SER A 10 12.48 4.52 3.44
C SER A 10 12.85 3.40 4.43
N GLN A 11 11.86 2.71 5.02
CA GLN A 11 12.10 1.51 5.82
C GLN A 11 12.26 0.23 4.97
N ILE A 12 12.07 0.33 3.65
CA ILE A 12 12.27 -0.81 2.76
C ILE A 12 13.77 -1.08 2.64
N ASP A 13 14.17 -2.27 3.08
CA ASP A 13 15.51 -2.78 2.82
C ASP A 13 15.56 -3.40 1.43
N VAL A 14 16.52 -2.97 0.62
CA VAL A 14 16.73 -3.45 -0.75
C VAL A 14 17.07 -4.94 -0.79
N ASP A 15 17.66 -5.48 0.27
CA ASP A 15 18.00 -6.90 0.37
C ASP A 15 16.75 -7.78 0.44
N TRP A 16 15.58 -7.22 0.83
CA TRP A 16 14.31 -7.95 0.79
C TRP A 16 13.87 -8.29 -0.63
N LEU A 17 14.35 -7.53 -1.62
CA LEU A 17 14.00 -7.65 -3.03
C LEU A 17 14.91 -8.64 -3.79
N ASP A 18 16.00 -9.10 -3.18
CA ASP A 18 16.95 -9.98 -3.85
C ASP A 18 16.29 -11.29 -4.31
N GLY A 19 16.52 -11.61 -5.59
CA GLY A 19 15.92 -12.75 -6.28
C GLY A 19 14.38 -12.72 -6.42
N LYS A 20 13.69 -11.63 -6.03
CA LYS A 20 12.23 -11.54 -6.15
C LYS A 20 11.81 -11.04 -7.54
N ARG A 21 10.82 -11.70 -8.12
CA ARG A 21 10.23 -11.30 -9.42
C ARG A 21 8.92 -10.51 -9.28
N ALA A 22 8.32 -10.53 -8.10
CA ALA A 22 7.04 -9.89 -7.83
C ALA A 22 6.98 -9.48 -6.35
N VAL A 23 6.39 -8.32 -6.09
CA VAL A 23 6.15 -7.75 -4.76
C VAL A 23 4.68 -7.38 -4.67
N GLY A 24 4.01 -7.82 -3.60
CA GLY A 24 2.67 -7.37 -3.26
C GLY A 24 2.74 -6.21 -2.27
N VAL A 25 1.97 -5.15 -2.52
CA VAL A 25 1.83 -4.02 -1.61
C VAL A 25 0.37 -3.96 -1.17
N THR A 26 0.15 -3.79 0.13
CA THR A 26 -1.18 -3.61 0.72
C THR A 26 -1.06 -2.67 1.90
N SER A 27 -2.18 -2.16 2.39
CA SER A 27 -2.23 -1.22 3.49
C SER A 27 -3.33 -1.59 4.48
N GLY A 28 -3.16 -1.18 5.73
CA GLY A 28 -4.24 -1.24 6.70
C GLY A 28 -5.33 -0.22 6.36
N ALA A 29 -6.56 -0.47 6.81
CA ALA A 29 -7.71 0.41 6.54
C ALA A 29 -7.53 1.87 6.98
N SER A 30 -6.60 2.15 7.90
CA SER A 30 -6.30 3.49 8.41
C SER A 30 -5.13 4.19 7.73
N ALA A 31 -4.43 3.52 6.81
CA ALA A 31 -3.26 4.08 6.16
C ALA A 31 -3.67 5.06 5.05
N PRO A 32 -3.11 6.29 5.02
CA PRO A 32 -3.34 7.23 3.93
C PRO A 32 -2.90 6.65 2.57
N GLU A 33 -3.72 6.85 1.54
CA GLU A 33 -3.43 6.43 0.17
C GLU A 33 -2.07 6.93 -0.33
N GLN A 34 -1.69 8.15 0.05
CA GLN A 34 -0.41 8.73 -0.33
C GLN A 34 0.80 7.88 0.11
N LEU A 35 0.76 7.24 1.29
CA LEU A 35 1.87 6.39 1.74
C LEU A 35 2.02 5.15 0.86
N VAL A 36 0.91 4.59 0.39
CA VAL A 36 0.92 3.47 -0.55
C VAL A 36 1.55 3.91 -1.87
N GLN A 37 1.14 5.07 -2.39
CA GLN A 37 1.70 5.63 -3.61
C GLN A 37 3.21 5.93 -3.51
N GLU A 38 3.67 6.41 -2.36
CA GLU A 38 5.10 6.62 -2.10
C GLU A 38 5.89 5.31 -2.10
N VAL A 39 5.34 4.24 -1.49
CA VAL A 39 5.95 2.89 -1.53
C VAL A 39 6.02 2.36 -2.97
N LEU A 40 4.93 2.49 -3.73
CA LEU A 40 4.90 2.07 -5.14
C LEU A 40 5.90 2.87 -5.99
N GLY A 41 6.00 4.18 -5.76
CA GLY A 41 6.97 5.05 -6.43
C GLY A 41 8.41 4.65 -6.12
N TYR A 42 8.73 4.36 -4.86
CA TYR A 42 10.04 3.88 -4.46
C TYR A 42 10.41 2.53 -5.10
N LEU A 43 9.50 1.55 -5.08
CA LEU A 43 9.72 0.26 -5.74
C LEU A 43 9.90 0.40 -7.26
N THR A 44 9.22 1.37 -7.88
CA THR A 44 9.39 1.68 -9.30
C THR A 44 10.77 2.29 -9.58
N GLN A 45 11.27 3.16 -8.71
CA GLN A 45 12.63 3.71 -8.81
C GLN A 45 13.71 2.63 -8.70
N LEU A 46 13.44 1.54 -7.98
CA LEU A 46 14.31 0.37 -7.87
C LEU A 46 14.21 -0.59 -9.07
N GLY A 47 13.44 -0.24 -10.10
CA GLY A 47 13.30 -1.03 -11.34
C GLY A 47 12.04 -1.89 -11.41
N GLY A 48 11.15 -1.80 -10.42
CA GLY A 48 9.83 -2.40 -10.48
C GLY A 48 8.97 -1.78 -11.58
N GLN A 49 8.07 -2.57 -12.15
CA GLN A 49 7.02 -2.08 -13.04
C GLN A 49 5.68 -2.24 -12.33
N PHE A 50 4.97 -1.14 -12.14
CA PHE A 50 3.63 -1.17 -11.56
C PHE A 50 2.60 -1.45 -12.65
N VAL A 51 1.80 -2.49 -12.46
CA VAL A 51 0.59 -2.73 -13.23
C VAL A 51 -0.57 -2.36 -12.32
N GLU A 52 -1.31 -1.33 -12.71
CA GLU A 52 -2.49 -0.88 -11.98
C GLU A 52 -3.43 -2.06 -11.78
N THR A 53 -3.61 -2.44 -10.51
CA THR A 53 -4.42 -3.60 -10.17
C THR A 53 -5.87 -3.13 -10.18
N ALA A 54 -6.67 -3.67 -11.10
CA ALA A 54 -8.09 -3.37 -11.14
C ALA A 54 -8.73 -3.65 -9.75
N PRO A 55 -9.59 -2.75 -9.24
CA PRO A 55 -10.28 -3.00 -7.98
C PRO A 55 -11.08 -4.30 -8.12
N THR A 56 -10.80 -5.27 -7.25
CA THR A 56 -11.47 -6.58 -7.29
C THR A 56 -12.86 -6.51 -6.67
N THR A 57 -13.11 -5.58 -5.76
CA THR A 57 -14.41 -5.28 -5.16
C THR A 57 -14.40 -3.84 -4.63
N VAL A 58 -15.43 -3.06 -4.96
CA VAL A 58 -15.65 -1.72 -4.39
C VAL A 58 -16.49 -1.91 -3.13
N GLU A 59 -15.93 -1.67 -1.96
CA GLU A 59 -16.67 -1.66 -0.69
C GLU A 59 -17.12 -0.23 -0.39
N GLU A 60 -18.41 0.06 -0.57
CA GLU A 60 -18.99 1.36 -0.23
C GLU A 60 -19.52 1.30 1.22
N VAL A 61 -18.84 2.00 2.14
CA VAL A 61 -19.21 2.06 3.55
C VAL A 61 -19.49 3.51 3.94
N GLU A 62 -20.75 3.82 4.25
CA GLU A 62 -21.15 5.14 4.74
C GLU A 62 -21.31 5.12 6.27
N PHE A 63 -20.57 5.98 6.97
CA PHE A 63 -20.76 6.20 8.40
C PHE A 63 -21.46 7.54 8.62
N SER A 64 -22.74 7.51 9.00
CA SER A 64 -23.46 8.73 9.36
C SER A 64 -23.05 9.24 10.75
N LEU A 65 -22.77 10.53 10.88
CA LEU A 65 -22.52 11.18 12.18
C LEU A 65 -23.75 11.01 13.12
N PRO A 66 -23.55 10.55 14.37
CA PRO A 66 -24.64 10.45 15.35
C PRO A 66 -25.34 11.79 15.56
N LYS A 67 -26.67 11.77 15.71
CA LYS A 67 -27.49 12.98 15.87
C LYS A 67 -27.05 13.92 17.00
N ALA A 68 -26.35 13.41 18.01
CA ALA A 68 -25.85 14.17 19.15
C ALA A 68 -24.60 15.03 18.84
N LEU A 69 -23.99 14.85 17.67
CA LEU A 69 -22.76 15.55 17.22
C LEU A 69 -23.00 16.40 15.96
N ARG A 70 -24.27 16.71 15.65
CA ARG A 70 -24.65 17.69 14.60
C ARG A 70 -24.74 19.10 15.16
#